data_AF-A0A7K5CH96-F1
#
_entry.id   AF-A0A7K5CH96-F1
#
_cell.length_a   1.000
_cell.length_b   1.000
_cell.length_c   1.000
_cell.angle_alpha   90.00
_cell.angle_beta   90.00
_cell.angle_gamma   90.00
#
_symmetry.space_group_name_H-M   'P 1'
#
loop_
_entity.id
_entity.type
_entity.pdbx_description
1 polymer ?
#
loop_
_entity_poly.entity_id
_entity_poly.type
_entity_poly.pdbx_seq_one_letter_code
_entity_poly.pdbx_strand_id
1 'polypeptide(L)'
;LCRTEGVRALWKGNLTACLRLCPYSALQLAASRRLVTLFMDELGHISHWRAIMAGSLAGMVATTVTYPSDVIKTRLIVQNRLEPSYQGILHAFYKIYHQEGLRALYRGVSPALLGAVPFSAGSFFVYTSLDTIWQEPIVRFTPLQNFVNGCVAAAVAQTLSFPFETVKRKMQAQSPWLPHYGGVDVHFTGMADCFRQTVKNKGVLGLWSGLTPSLLKIVPYFGVMFSTFEFCKRVCLYRNGYIESPLNYKLTPGVDQSLHPQELRELKLLRRENFEPRKSALEN
;
A
#
# COMPACT_ATOMS: atom_id res chain seq x y z
N LEU A 1 26.30 2.19 -2.56
CA LEU A 1 25.36 2.84 -1.61
C LEU A 1 25.92 2.90 -0.19
N CYS A 2 26.02 1.80 0.58
CA CYS A 2 26.51 1.88 1.97
C CYS A 2 27.96 2.39 2.10
N ARG A 3 28.85 2.01 1.17
CA ARG A 3 30.23 2.53 1.14
C ARG A 3 30.32 3.99 0.66
N THR A 4 29.37 4.44 -0.16
CA THR A 4 29.42 5.75 -0.83
C THR A 4 28.64 6.84 -0.08
N GLU A 5 27.57 6.46 0.64
CA GLU A 5 26.66 7.41 1.29
C GLU A 5 26.32 7.05 2.76
N GLY A 6 26.87 5.94 3.26
CA GLY A 6 26.60 5.41 4.59
C GLY A 6 25.29 4.61 4.71
N VAL A 7 25.14 3.90 5.83
CA VAL A 7 24.00 3.00 6.11
C VAL A 7 22.67 3.77 6.19
N ARG A 8 22.70 5.02 6.64
CA ARG A 8 21.50 5.88 6.71
C ARG A 8 20.91 6.21 5.34
N ALA A 9 21.64 5.98 4.24
CA ALA A 9 21.13 6.18 2.88
C ALA A 9 20.02 5.18 2.51
N LEU A 10 19.98 4.00 3.13
CA LEU A 10 18.93 2.99 2.91
C LEU A 10 17.53 3.49 3.30
N TRP A 11 17.45 4.46 4.21
CA TRP A 11 16.20 5.01 4.73
C TRP A 11 15.77 6.32 4.05
N LYS A 12 16.43 6.73 2.95
CA LYS A 12 16.06 7.93 2.19
C LYS A 12 14.61 7.83 1.71
N GLY A 13 13.86 8.91 1.90
CA GLY A 13 12.46 8.99 1.50
C GLY A 13 11.49 8.09 2.29
N ASN A 14 11.95 7.34 3.29
CA ASN A 14 11.05 6.50 4.10
C ASN A 14 10.07 7.35 4.92
N LEU A 15 10.55 8.46 5.51
CA LEU A 15 9.68 9.39 6.24
C LEU A 15 8.55 9.94 5.36
N THR A 16 8.86 10.35 4.12
CA THR A 16 7.85 10.79 3.15
C THR A 16 6.85 9.69 2.84
N ALA A 17 7.31 8.43 2.72
CA ALA A 17 6.44 7.29 2.49
C ALA A 17 5.46 7.08 3.67
N CYS A 18 5.94 7.19 4.91
CA CYS A 18 5.12 7.05 6.10
C CYS A 18 4.11 8.20 6.23
N LEU A 19 4.55 9.46 6.06
CA LEU A 19 3.69 10.64 6.15
C LEU A 19 2.57 10.62 5.10
N ARG A 20 2.79 9.97 3.95
CA ARG A 20 1.80 9.83 2.88
C ARG A 20 0.69 8.83 3.22
N LEU A 21 0.93 7.85 4.08
CA LEU A 21 -0.05 6.77 4.36
C LEU A 21 -1.36 7.31 4.93
N CYS A 22 -1.29 8.18 5.95
CA CYS A 22 -2.46 8.76 6.59
C CYS A 22 -3.34 9.58 5.63
N PRO A 23 -2.83 10.60 4.91
CA PRO A 23 -3.65 11.39 4.00
C PRO A 23 -4.17 10.56 2.82
N TYR A 24 -3.39 9.61 2.30
CA TYR A 24 -3.83 8.72 1.24
C TYR A 24 -5.06 7.90 1.68
N SER A 25 -4.98 7.22 2.83
CA SER A 25 -6.08 6.40 3.34
C SER A 25 -7.32 7.24 3.68
N ALA A 26 -7.13 8.42 4.26
CA ALA A 26 -8.23 9.33 4.59
C ALA A 26 -8.95 9.83 3.32
N LEU A 27 -8.19 10.26 2.31
CA LEU A 27 -8.74 10.72 1.04
C LEU A 27 -9.41 9.61 0.26
N GLN A 28 -8.80 8.41 0.23
CA GLN A 28 -9.40 7.26 -0.43
C GLN A 28 -10.74 6.91 0.23
N LEU A 29 -10.79 6.81 1.55
CA LEU A 29 -12.04 6.51 2.26
C LEU A 29 -13.10 7.58 2.06
N ALA A 30 -12.73 8.87 2.17
CA ALA A 30 -13.65 9.98 1.97
C ALA A 30 -14.19 10.01 0.54
N ALA A 31 -13.32 9.87 -0.47
CA ALA A 31 -13.70 9.82 -1.87
C ALA A 31 -14.56 8.59 -2.17
N SER A 32 -14.21 7.41 -1.64
CA SER A 32 -15.01 6.19 -1.79
C SER A 32 -16.41 6.38 -1.22
N ARG A 33 -16.55 6.92 0.00
CA ARG A 33 -17.88 7.19 0.59
C ARG A 33 -18.71 8.14 -0.27
N ARG A 34 -18.10 9.21 -0.78
CA ARG A 34 -18.77 10.18 -1.68
C ARG A 34 -19.18 9.56 -3.01
N LEU A 35 -18.32 8.76 -3.63
CA LEU A 35 -18.62 8.12 -4.92
C LEU A 35 -19.63 7.00 -4.78
N VAL A 36 -19.55 6.20 -3.72
CA VAL A 36 -20.53 5.16 -3.39
C VAL A 36 -21.91 5.78 -3.20
N THR A 37 -22.02 6.87 -2.43
CA THR A 37 -23.31 7.57 -2.24
C THR A 37 -23.86 8.19 -3.53
N LEU A 38 -23.00 8.65 -4.45
CA LEU A 38 -23.42 9.16 -5.76
C LEU A 38 -23.87 8.07 -6.73
N PHE A 39 -23.34 6.85 -6.63
CA PHE A 39 -23.68 5.72 -7.51
C PHE A 39 -24.78 4.79 -6.96
N MET A 40 -25.23 5.06 -5.74
CA MET A 40 -26.28 4.32 -5.05
C MET A 40 -27.65 4.69 -5.65
N ASP A 41 -28.42 3.67 -6.02
CA ASP A 41 -29.78 3.88 -6.54
C ASP A 41 -30.74 4.26 -5.39
N GLU A 42 -31.95 4.74 -5.70
CA GLU A 42 -32.94 5.16 -4.69
C GLU A 42 -33.33 4.05 -3.69
N LEU A 43 -33.13 2.79 -4.08
CA LEU A 43 -33.36 1.59 -3.25
C LEU A 43 -32.16 1.24 -2.34
N GLY A 44 -31.07 2.01 -2.40
CA GLY A 44 -29.88 1.79 -1.59
C GLY A 44 -28.93 0.69 -2.09
N HIS A 45 -29.19 0.11 -3.25
CA HIS A 45 -28.34 -0.94 -3.84
C HIS A 45 -27.28 -0.34 -4.78
N ILE A 46 -26.10 -0.97 -4.79
CA ILE A 46 -25.00 -0.63 -5.70
C ILE A 46 -24.63 -1.88 -6.49
N SER A 47 -24.68 -1.77 -7.82
CA SER A 47 -24.17 -2.82 -8.71
C SER A 47 -22.68 -3.05 -8.51
N HIS A 48 -22.23 -4.31 -8.57
CA HIS A 48 -20.82 -4.70 -8.45
C HIS A 48 -19.89 -3.84 -9.33
N TRP A 49 -20.32 -3.53 -10.56
CA TRP A 49 -19.52 -2.73 -11.49
C TRP A 49 -19.40 -1.27 -11.07
N ARG A 50 -20.49 -0.69 -10.55
CA ARG A 50 -20.48 0.68 -10.00
C ARG A 50 -19.62 0.76 -8.73
N ALA A 51 -19.63 -0.27 -7.89
CA ALA A 51 -18.76 -0.33 -6.71
C ALA A 51 -17.27 -0.37 -7.11
N ILE A 52 -16.91 -1.17 -8.11
CA ILE A 52 -15.54 -1.25 -8.65
C ILE A 52 -15.11 0.11 -9.23
N MET A 53 -15.97 0.76 -10.00
CA MET A 53 -15.71 2.11 -10.53
C MET A 53 -15.53 3.14 -9.41
N ALA A 54 -16.42 3.13 -8.40
CA ALA A 54 -16.35 4.04 -7.26
C ALA A 54 -15.03 3.88 -6.49
N GLY A 55 -14.63 2.64 -6.22
CA GLY A 55 -13.36 2.32 -5.56
C GLY A 55 -12.15 2.76 -6.39
N SER A 56 -12.17 2.48 -7.69
CA SER A 56 -11.08 2.83 -8.61
C SER A 56 -10.91 4.35 -8.74
N LEU A 57 -12.01 5.08 -8.94
CA LEU A 57 -11.98 6.53 -9.05
C LEU A 57 -11.59 7.19 -7.72
N ALA A 58 -12.05 6.67 -6.58
CA ALA A 58 -11.59 7.12 -5.27
C ALA A 58 -10.07 6.96 -5.10
N GLY A 59 -9.53 5.81 -5.52
CA GLY A 59 -8.10 5.55 -5.52
C GLY A 59 -7.32 6.50 -6.44
N MET A 60 -7.86 6.81 -7.62
CA MET A 60 -7.27 7.80 -8.53
C MET A 60 -7.26 9.21 -7.94
N VAL A 61 -8.36 9.64 -7.31
CA VAL A 61 -8.46 10.95 -6.65
C VAL A 61 -7.43 11.04 -5.52
N ALA A 62 -7.38 10.02 -4.64
CA ALA A 62 -6.40 9.97 -3.56
C ALA A 62 -4.96 9.97 -4.07
N THR A 63 -4.69 9.23 -5.16
CA THR A 63 -3.37 9.19 -5.80
C THR A 63 -2.98 10.53 -6.40
N THR A 64 -3.87 11.21 -7.12
CA THR A 64 -3.61 12.54 -7.70
C THR A 64 -3.33 13.58 -6.61
N VAL A 65 -4.12 13.61 -5.55
CA VAL A 65 -3.92 14.57 -4.45
C VAL A 65 -2.61 14.32 -3.71
N THR A 66 -2.24 13.05 -3.50
CA THR A 66 -1.00 12.68 -2.81
C THR A 66 0.21 12.55 -3.72
N TYR A 67 0.05 12.77 -5.03
CA TYR A 67 1.08 12.59 -6.03
C TYR A 67 2.35 13.45 -5.82
N PRO A 68 2.26 14.73 -5.39
CA PRO A 68 3.45 15.53 -5.08
C PRO A 68 4.40 14.86 -4.08
N SER A 69 3.85 14.12 -3.11
CA SER A 69 4.66 13.37 -2.13
C SER A 69 5.45 12.23 -2.78
N ASP A 70 4.93 11.59 -3.82
CA ASP A 70 5.64 10.53 -4.56
C ASP A 70 6.83 11.10 -5.34
N VAL A 71 6.66 12.27 -6.00
CA VAL A 71 7.77 12.94 -6.71
C VAL A 71 8.85 13.37 -5.73
N ILE A 72 8.48 14.02 -4.62
CA ILE A 72 9.43 14.43 -3.58
C ILE A 72 10.18 13.22 -3.03
N LYS A 73 9.47 12.13 -2.71
CA LYS A 73 10.08 10.89 -2.24
C LYS A 73 11.11 10.36 -3.23
N THR A 74 10.75 10.26 -4.51
CA THR A 74 11.65 9.73 -5.55
C THR A 74 12.90 10.62 -5.68
N ARG A 75 12.75 11.95 -5.67
CA ARG A 75 13.90 12.88 -5.73
C ARG A 75 14.79 12.85 -4.49
N LEU A 76 14.21 12.68 -3.30
CA LEU A 76 14.96 12.48 -2.06
C LEU A 76 15.73 11.16 -2.02
N ILE A 77 15.22 10.11 -2.69
CA ILE A 77 15.91 8.81 -2.83
C ILE A 77 17.08 8.93 -3.81
N VAL A 78 16.84 9.58 -4.94
CA VAL A 78 17.80 9.69 -6.05
C VAL A 78 18.96 10.65 -5.75
N GLN A 79 18.73 11.72 -4.99
CA GLN A 79 19.79 12.68 -4.69
C GLN A 79 20.98 12.02 -3.98
N ASN A 80 22.18 12.52 -4.27
CA ASN A 80 23.39 12.14 -3.56
C ASN A 80 23.35 12.69 -2.12
N ARG A 81 23.70 11.88 -1.13
CA ARG A 81 23.74 12.32 0.28
C ARG A 81 24.92 13.25 0.56
N LEU A 82 26.04 13.05 -0.13
CA LEU A 82 27.27 13.84 0.07
C LEU A 82 27.11 15.27 -0.45
N GLU A 83 26.29 15.45 -1.49
CA GLU A 83 25.96 16.74 -2.09
C GLU A 83 24.43 16.93 -2.11
N PRO A 84 23.80 17.17 -0.94
CA PRO A 84 22.36 17.17 -0.83
C PRO A 84 21.76 18.40 -1.53
N SER A 85 21.06 18.16 -2.64
CA SER A 85 20.27 19.20 -3.32
C SER A 85 19.03 19.60 -2.52
N TYR A 86 18.55 18.72 -1.64
CA TYR A 86 17.38 18.92 -0.80
C TYR A 86 17.68 18.53 0.66
N GLN A 87 17.45 19.47 1.59
CA GLN A 87 17.67 19.27 3.02
C GLN A 87 16.51 18.53 3.74
N GLY A 88 15.33 18.45 3.11
CA GLY A 88 14.16 17.81 3.70
C GLY A 88 12.95 17.85 2.77
N ILE A 89 11.81 17.36 3.26
CA ILE A 89 10.57 17.25 2.47
C ILE A 89 10.03 18.63 2.09
N LEU A 90 9.95 19.57 3.04
CA LEU A 90 9.45 20.93 2.79
C LEU A 90 10.38 21.72 1.87
N HIS A 91 11.70 21.62 2.11
CA HIS A 91 12.68 22.26 1.25
C HIS A 91 12.65 21.68 -0.18
N ALA A 92 12.45 20.37 -0.32
CA ALA A 92 12.26 19.74 -1.63
C ALA A 92 10.99 20.26 -2.32
N PHE A 93 9.85 20.32 -1.62
CA PHE A 93 8.61 20.87 -2.17
C PHE A 93 8.81 22.31 -2.66
N TYR A 94 9.34 23.19 -1.79
CA TYR A 94 9.60 24.59 -2.12
C TYR A 94 10.51 24.75 -3.34
N LYS A 95 11.64 24.02 -3.35
CA LYS A 95 12.63 24.09 -4.42
C LYS A 95 12.06 23.59 -5.76
N ILE A 96 11.32 22.48 -5.74
CA ILE A 96 10.68 21.94 -6.96
C ILE A 96 9.61 22.91 -7.49
N TYR A 97 8.77 23.43 -6.59
CA TYR A 97 7.71 24.38 -6.95
C TYR A 97 8.27 25.64 -7.60
N HIS A 98 9.31 26.25 -7.02
CA HIS A 98 9.89 27.49 -7.55
C HIS A 98 10.77 27.29 -8.78
N GLN A 99 11.51 26.18 -8.89
CA GLN A 99 12.48 25.97 -9.97
C GLN A 99 11.88 25.29 -11.22
N GLU A 100 10.87 24.45 -11.04
CA GLU A 100 10.28 23.66 -12.14
C GLU A 100 8.76 23.85 -12.28
N GLY A 101 8.12 24.51 -11.31
CA GLY A 101 6.69 24.76 -11.31
C GLY A 101 5.85 23.57 -10.84
N LEU A 102 4.54 23.80 -10.74
CA LEU A 102 3.56 22.81 -10.28
C LEU A 102 3.54 21.54 -11.12
N ARG A 103 3.73 21.64 -12.45
CA ARG A 103 3.71 20.49 -13.35
C ARG A 103 4.78 19.46 -13.02
N ALA A 104 5.91 19.88 -12.45
CA ALA A 104 6.99 18.97 -12.06
C ALA A 104 6.58 18.02 -10.93
N LEU A 105 5.73 18.49 -10.00
CA LEU A 105 5.18 17.68 -8.91
C LEU A 105 4.21 16.60 -9.38
N TYR A 106 3.78 16.63 -10.65
CA TYR A 106 2.88 15.65 -11.27
C TYR A 106 3.54 14.84 -12.39
N ARG A 107 4.86 14.96 -12.57
CA ARG A 107 5.58 14.16 -13.56
C ARG A 107 5.49 12.67 -13.24
N GLY A 108 5.06 11.89 -14.22
CA GLY A 108 4.87 10.45 -14.09
C GLY A 108 3.46 10.03 -13.67
N VAL A 109 2.50 10.96 -13.51
CA VAL A 109 1.12 10.58 -13.13
C VAL A 109 0.47 9.72 -14.21
N SER A 110 0.69 10.04 -15.49
CA SER A 110 0.15 9.27 -16.61
C SER A 110 0.62 7.81 -16.63
N PRO A 111 1.93 7.48 -16.58
CA PRO A 111 2.35 6.09 -16.50
C PRO A 111 1.93 5.42 -15.19
N ALA A 112 1.78 6.15 -14.09
CA ALA A 112 1.27 5.58 -12.84
C ALA A 112 -0.20 5.11 -12.98
N LEU A 113 -1.05 5.91 -13.63
CA LEU A 113 -2.45 5.56 -13.87
C LEU A 113 -2.59 4.44 -14.90
N LEU A 114 -1.84 4.52 -16.01
CA LEU A 114 -1.87 3.48 -17.05
C LEU A 114 -1.29 2.16 -16.54
N GLY A 115 -0.29 2.19 -15.68
CA GLY A 115 0.31 1.00 -15.06
C GLY A 115 -0.60 0.26 -14.09
N ALA A 116 -1.66 0.90 -13.59
CA ALA A 116 -2.65 0.22 -12.73
C ALA A 116 -3.45 -0.84 -13.50
N VAL A 117 -3.70 -0.63 -14.79
CA VAL A 117 -4.44 -1.57 -15.65
C VAL A 117 -3.74 -2.93 -15.78
N PRO A 118 -2.47 -3.02 -16.25
CA PRO A 118 -1.77 -4.30 -16.33
C PRO A 118 -1.50 -4.93 -14.96
N PHE A 119 -1.36 -4.12 -13.90
CA PHE A 119 -1.26 -4.65 -12.54
C PHE A 119 -2.53 -5.40 -12.13
N SER A 120 -3.70 -4.77 -12.32
CA SER A 120 -5.00 -5.40 -12.04
C SER A 120 -5.26 -6.62 -12.92
N ALA A 121 -4.93 -6.54 -14.22
CA ALA A 121 -5.06 -7.66 -15.14
C ALA A 121 -4.19 -8.86 -14.71
N GLY A 122 -2.95 -8.62 -14.29
CA GLY A 122 -2.07 -9.66 -13.78
C GLY A 122 -2.56 -10.32 -12.49
N SER A 123 -3.09 -9.51 -11.57
CA SER A 123 -3.69 -10.02 -10.33
C SER A 123 -4.92 -10.86 -10.62
N PHE A 124 -5.79 -10.40 -11.53
CA PHE A 124 -6.97 -11.15 -11.96
C PHE A 124 -6.61 -12.45 -12.68
N PHE A 125 -5.59 -12.42 -13.54
CA PHE A 125 -5.09 -13.61 -14.22
C PHE A 125 -4.65 -14.70 -13.22
N VAL A 126 -3.86 -14.32 -12.21
CA VAL A 126 -3.47 -15.26 -11.15
C VAL A 126 -4.68 -15.74 -10.37
N TYR A 127 -5.61 -14.86 -10.00
CA TYR A 127 -6.84 -15.25 -9.33
C TYR A 127 -7.61 -16.33 -10.09
N THR A 128 -7.87 -16.13 -11.39
CA THR A 128 -8.57 -17.13 -12.23
C THR A 128 -7.78 -18.42 -12.41
N SER A 129 -6.45 -18.33 -12.43
CA SER A 129 -5.58 -19.51 -12.52
C SER A 129 -5.62 -20.33 -11.23
N LEU A 130 -5.72 -19.68 -10.07
CA LEU A 130 -5.79 -20.35 -8.77
C LEU A 130 -7.07 -21.16 -8.61
N ASP A 131 -8.22 -20.63 -9.06
CA ASP A 131 -9.48 -21.38 -9.05
C ASP A 131 -9.37 -22.68 -9.87
N THR A 132 -8.65 -22.63 -10.99
CA THR A 132 -8.42 -23.79 -11.87
C THR A 132 -7.44 -24.80 -11.25
N ILE A 133 -6.38 -24.33 -10.60
CA ILE A 133 -5.31 -25.17 -10.03
C ILE A 133 -5.77 -25.88 -8.76
N TRP A 134 -6.44 -25.15 -7.86
CA TRP A 134 -6.76 -25.66 -6.53
C TRP A 134 -8.09 -26.41 -6.48
N GLN A 135 -9.01 -26.17 -7.43
CA GLN A 135 -10.37 -26.76 -7.48
C GLN A 135 -11.16 -26.66 -6.16
N GLU A 136 -10.72 -25.83 -5.22
CA GLU A 136 -11.36 -25.56 -3.95
C GLU A 136 -11.78 -24.09 -3.91
N PRO A 137 -12.93 -23.77 -3.26
CA PRO A 137 -13.30 -22.39 -3.03
C PRO A 137 -12.25 -21.69 -2.16
N ILE A 138 -11.81 -20.50 -2.58
CA ILE A 138 -10.77 -19.66 -1.96
C ILE A 138 -10.88 -19.53 -0.44
N VAL A 139 -12.11 -19.63 0.08
CA VAL A 139 -12.44 -19.57 1.51
C VAL A 139 -11.78 -20.69 2.34
N ARG A 140 -11.37 -21.80 1.72
CA ARG A 140 -10.77 -22.96 2.41
C ARG A 140 -9.24 -22.97 2.43
N PHE A 141 -8.57 -22.01 1.77
CA PHE A 141 -7.12 -22.01 1.72
C PHE A 141 -6.49 -21.77 3.10
N THR A 142 -5.46 -22.56 3.40
CA THR A 142 -4.63 -22.37 4.59
C THR A 142 -3.94 -20.99 4.55
N PRO A 143 -3.59 -20.41 5.71
CA PRO A 143 -2.87 -19.12 5.76
C PRO A 143 -1.58 -19.12 4.92
N LEU A 144 -0.86 -20.24 4.88
CA LEU A 144 0.36 -20.38 4.09
C LEU A 144 0.06 -20.40 2.58
N GLN A 145 -0.99 -21.12 2.14
CA GLN A 145 -1.43 -21.10 0.74
C GLN A 145 -1.84 -19.69 0.31
N ASN A 146 -2.63 -18.98 1.13
CA ASN A 146 -3.02 -17.60 0.86
C ASN A 146 -1.80 -16.66 0.76
N PHE A 147 -0.81 -16.86 1.62
CA PHE A 147 0.45 -16.10 1.56
C PHE A 147 1.23 -16.34 0.26
N VAL A 148 1.41 -17.61 -0.13
CA VAL A 148 2.12 -17.99 -1.36
C VAL A 148 1.37 -17.48 -2.58
N ASN A 149 0.05 -17.70 -2.63
CA ASN A 149 -0.83 -17.23 -3.70
C ASN A 149 -0.77 -15.70 -3.84
N GLY A 150 -0.77 -14.97 -2.72
CA GLY A 150 -0.60 -13.51 -2.71
C GLY A 150 0.76 -13.06 -3.25
N CYS A 151 1.85 -13.76 -2.90
CA CYS A 151 3.18 -13.47 -3.43
C CYS A 151 3.27 -13.72 -4.95
N VAL A 152 2.70 -14.83 -5.43
CA VAL A 152 2.65 -15.16 -6.87
C VAL A 152 1.82 -14.12 -7.62
N ALA A 153 0.63 -13.76 -7.12
CA ALA A 153 -0.21 -12.73 -7.70
C ALA A 153 0.53 -11.38 -7.79
N ALA A 154 1.19 -10.98 -6.72
CA ALA A 154 1.98 -9.75 -6.69
C ALA A 154 3.16 -9.80 -7.69
N ALA A 155 3.85 -10.93 -7.82
CA ALA A 155 4.98 -11.08 -8.73
C ALA A 155 4.54 -10.99 -10.20
N VAL A 156 3.45 -11.66 -10.58
CA VAL A 156 2.89 -11.61 -11.95
C VAL A 156 2.38 -10.21 -12.26
N ALA A 157 1.56 -9.63 -11.37
CA ALA A 157 1.03 -8.28 -11.53
C ALA A 157 2.15 -7.24 -11.68
N GLN A 158 3.18 -7.34 -10.83
CA GLN A 158 4.33 -6.45 -10.88
C GLN A 158 5.15 -6.63 -12.16
N THR A 159 5.32 -7.85 -12.65
CA THR A 159 6.06 -8.12 -13.90
C THR A 159 5.35 -7.50 -15.10
N LEU A 160 4.02 -7.58 -15.15
CA LEU A 160 3.21 -6.97 -16.22
C LEU A 160 3.16 -5.44 -16.13
N SER A 161 3.09 -4.88 -14.93
CA SER A 161 3.05 -3.42 -14.74
C SER A 161 4.44 -2.76 -14.74
N PHE A 162 5.52 -3.54 -14.72
CA PHE A 162 6.88 -3.03 -14.52
C PHE A 162 7.32 -1.97 -15.54
N PRO A 163 7.04 -2.12 -16.86
CA PRO A 163 7.41 -1.11 -17.85
C PRO A 163 6.87 0.30 -17.51
N PHE A 164 5.64 0.37 -17.01
CA PHE A 164 5.03 1.63 -16.59
C PHE A 164 5.64 2.17 -15.30
N GLU A 165 5.98 1.31 -14.34
CA GLU A 165 6.70 1.71 -13.13
C GLU A 165 8.10 2.25 -13.48
N THR A 166 8.85 1.60 -14.37
CA THR A 166 10.16 2.10 -14.82
C THR A 166 10.05 3.50 -15.42
N VAL A 167 9.11 3.71 -16.35
CA VAL A 167 8.90 5.03 -16.98
C VAL A 167 8.43 6.07 -15.96
N LYS A 168 7.50 5.71 -15.07
CA LYS A 168 7.08 6.57 -13.95
C LYS A 168 8.27 7.01 -13.11
N ARG A 169 9.15 6.09 -12.68
CA ARG A 169 10.31 6.41 -11.83
C ARG A 169 11.31 7.31 -12.55
N LYS A 170 11.57 7.06 -13.84
CA LYS A 170 12.41 7.94 -14.66
C LYS A 170 11.82 9.35 -14.73
N MET A 171 10.53 9.48 -15.03
CA MET A 171 9.84 10.78 -15.11
C MET A 171 9.84 11.54 -13.77
N GLN A 172 9.67 10.83 -12.64
CA GLN A 172 9.69 11.44 -11.30
C GLN A 172 11.09 11.89 -10.88
N ALA A 173 12.12 11.11 -11.24
CA ALA A 173 13.52 11.40 -10.93
C ALA A 173 14.08 12.54 -11.79
N GLN A 174 13.61 12.68 -13.03
CA GLN A 174 14.10 13.68 -13.97
C GLN A 174 13.91 15.10 -13.43
N SER A 175 15.03 15.80 -13.26
CA SER A 175 15.11 17.21 -12.90
C SER A 175 16.35 17.83 -13.54
N PRO A 176 16.24 18.95 -14.27
CA PRO A 176 17.39 19.69 -14.78
C PRO A 176 18.28 20.28 -13.67
N TRP A 177 17.72 20.46 -12.47
CA TRP A 177 18.39 21.09 -11.32
C TRP A 177 19.08 20.09 -10.39
N LEU A 178 18.96 18.79 -10.70
CA LEU A 178 19.69 17.73 -10.01
C LEU A 178 20.96 17.36 -10.81
N PRO A 179 22.06 17.04 -10.13
CA PRO A 179 23.25 16.50 -10.78
C PRO A 179 22.89 15.28 -11.66
N HIS A 180 23.46 15.23 -12.86
CA HIS A 180 23.20 14.19 -13.86
C HIS A 180 21.71 13.92 -14.13
N TYR A 181 20.89 14.97 -14.17
CA TYR A 181 19.44 14.88 -14.44
C TYR A 181 18.67 13.94 -13.50
N GLY A 182 19.15 13.77 -12.26
CA GLY A 182 18.58 12.81 -11.31
C GLY A 182 18.95 11.35 -11.62
N GLY A 183 20.14 11.12 -12.20
CA GLY A 183 20.64 9.78 -12.51
C GLY A 183 19.80 9.03 -13.56
N VAL A 184 19.02 9.76 -14.34
CA VAL A 184 18.21 9.21 -15.42
C VAL A 184 19.11 8.91 -16.62
N ASP A 185 18.96 7.70 -17.16
CA ASP A 185 19.78 7.10 -18.22
C ASP A 185 19.42 7.59 -19.63
N VAL A 186 18.29 8.25 -19.81
CA VAL A 186 17.75 8.69 -21.11
C VAL A 186 17.11 10.08 -21.02
N HIS A 187 17.23 10.88 -22.09
CA HIS A 187 16.74 12.27 -22.12
C HIS A 187 15.41 12.38 -22.86
N PHE A 188 14.30 12.38 -22.13
CA PHE A 188 12.96 12.43 -22.73
C PHE A 188 12.20 13.71 -22.38
N THR A 189 11.23 14.04 -23.23
CA THR A 189 10.30 15.17 -23.05
C THR A 189 8.96 14.75 -22.46
N GLY A 190 8.56 13.49 -22.66
CA GLY A 190 7.28 12.96 -22.20
C GLY A 190 7.28 11.44 -22.05
N MET A 191 6.13 10.89 -21.68
CA MET A 191 5.99 9.45 -21.40
C MET A 191 6.29 8.56 -22.62
N ALA A 192 5.67 8.85 -23.77
CA ALA A 192 5.87 8.06 -25.00
C ALA A 192 7.32 8.10 -25.49
N ASP A 193 7.93 9.28 -25.38
CA ASP A 193 9.35 9.49 -25.69
C ASP A 193 10.26 8.72 -24.72
N CYS A 194 9.95 8.72 -23.42
CA CYS A 194 10.66 7.91 -22.42
C CYS A 194 10.60 6.41 -22.73
N PHE A 195 9.44 5.89 -23.15
CA PHE A 195 9.30 4.51 -23.61
C PHE A 195 10.18 4.24 -24.82
N ARG A 196 10.02 5.05 -25.88
CA ARG A 196 10.76 4.90 -27.14
C ARG A 196 12.26 4.95 -26.92
N GLN A 197 12.75 5.91 -26.13
CA GLN A 197 14.19 6.06 -25.87
C GLN A 197 14.75 4.95 -24.99
N THR A 198 13.97 4.48 -24.01
CA THR A 198 14.41 3.33 -23.20
C THR A 198 14.58 2.10 -24.07
N VAL A 199 13.62 1.82 -24.97
CA VAL A 199 13.71 0.70 -25.90
C VAL A 199 14.85 0.90 -26.91
N LYS A 200 15.04 2.12 -27.44
CA LYS A 200 16.11 2.42 -28.40
C LYS A 200 17.51 2.27 -27.79
N ASN A 201 17.72 2.72 -26.56
CA ASN A 201 19.06 2.79 -25.96
C ASN A 201 19.42 1.54 -25.14
N LYS A 202 18.43 0.84 -24.55
CA LYS A 202 18.64 -0.33 -23.68
C LYS A 202 17.96 -1.61 -24.17
N GLY A 203 17.26 -1.56 -25.30
CA GLY A 203 16.42 -2.65 -25.76
C GLY A 203 15.12 -2.79 -24.95
N VAL A 204 14.28 -3.75 -25.36
CA VAL A 204 12.97 -4.01 -24.73
C VAL A 204 13.11 -4.42 -23.27
N LEU A 205 14.11 -5.25 -22.94
CA LEU A 205 14.39 -5.68 -21.56
C LEU A 205 14.81 -4.53 -20.63
N GLY A 206 15.24 -3.39 -21.19
CA GLY A 206 15.51 -2.17 -20.42
C GLY A 206 14.31 -1.65 -19.64
N LEU A 207 13.08 -1.97 -20.07
CA LEU A 207 11.84 -1.62 -19.36
C LEU A 207 11.67 -2.42 -18.05
N TRP A 208 12.33 -3.57 -17.91
CA TRP A 208 12.35 -4.39 -16.69
C TRP A 208 13.61 -4.18 -15.84
N SER A 209 14.39 -3.12 -16.11
CA SER A 209 15.56 -2.77 -15.32
C SER A 209 15.14 -2.42 -13.88
N GLY A 210 15.49 -3.29 -12.93
CA GLY A 210 15.06 -3.19 -11.53
C GLY A 210 13.97 -4.16 -11.10
N LEU A 211 13.50 -5.06 -11.98
CA LEU A 211 12.50 -6.08 -11.63
C LEU A 211 12.99 -6.98 -10.50
N THR A 212 14.21 -7.49 -10.58
CA THR A 212 14.79 -8.40 -9.57
C THR A 212 14.73 -7.84 -8.14
N PRO A 213 15.28 -6.65 -7.82
CA PRO A 213 15.16 -6.11 -6.46
C PRO A 213 13.70 -5.82 -6.06
N SER A 214 12.83 -5.54 -7.03
CA SER A 214 11.41 -5.34 -6.75
C SER A 214 10.72 -6.65 -6.35
N LEU A 215 10.97 -7.75 -7.06
CA LEU A 215 10.46 -9.08 -6.75
C LEU A 215 11.01 -9.60 -5.42
N LEU A 216 12.31 -9.42 -5.16
CA LEU A 216 12.95 -9.81 -3.89
C LEU A 216 12.30 -9.10 -2.70
N LYS A 217 11.77 -7.89 -2.88
CA LYS A 217 11.09 -7.14 -1.81
C LYS A 217 9.70 -7.67 -1.49
N ILE A 218 9.06 -8.43 -2.39
CA ILE A 218 7.67 -8.89 -2.22
C ILE A 218 7.53 -9.75 -0.97
N VAL A 219 8.29 -10.85 -0.89
CA VAL A 219 8.20 -11.82 0.22
C VAL A 219 8.40 -11.18 1.59
N PRO A 220 9.48 -10.41 1.87
CA PRO A 220 9.66 -9.79 3.18
C PRO A 220 8.59 -8.73 3.47
N TYR A 221 8.12 -7.98 2.46
CA TYR A 221 7.05 -7.02 2.63
C TYR A 221 5.74 -7.70 3.06
N PHE A 222 5.30 -8.72 2.34
CA PHE A 222 4.09 -9.47 2.69
C PHE A 222 4.26 -10.22 4.02
N GLY A 223 5.45 -10.76 4.30
CA GLY A 223 5.74 -11.48 5.55
C GLY A 223 5.59 -10.59 6.77
N VAL A 224 6.18 -9.39 6.74
CA VAL A 224 6.04 -8.40 7.81
C VAL A 224 4.60 -7.92 7.92
N MET A 225 3.94 -7.62 6.80
CA MET A 225 2.54 -7.17 6.79
C MET A 225 1.61 -8.21 7.42
N PHE A 226 1.70 -9.47 7.00
CA PHE A 226 0.88 -10.56 7.52
C PHE A 226 1.17 -10.84 9.00
N SER A 227 2.45 -10.91 9.37
CA SER A 227 2.86 -11.15 10.77
C SER A 227 2.38 -10.03 11.70
N THR A 228 2.50 -8.78 11.27
CA THR A 228 2.03 -7.62 12.03
C THR A 228 0.51 -7.64 12.17
N PHE A 229 -0.21 -7.95 11.08
CA PHE A 229 -1.65 -8.06 11.10
C PHE A 229 -2.12 -9.16 12.07
N GLU A 230 -1.56 -10.37 11.99
CA GLU A 230 -1.90 -11.47 12.89
C GLU A 230 -1.59 -11.13 14.35
N PHE A 231 -0.45 -10.49 14.61
CA PHE A 231 -0.10 -10.05 15.95
C PHE A 231 -1.08 -9.00 16.49
N CYS A 232 -1.38 -7.95 15.73
CA CYS A 232 -2.35 -6.93 16.11
C CYS A 232 -3.75 -7.52 16.34
N LYS A 233 -4.19 -8.44 15.47
CA LYS A 233 -5.45 -9.17 15.61
C LYS A 233 -5.49 -9.94 16.93
N ARG A 234 -4.44 -10.69 17.28
CA ARG A 234 -4.35 -11.43 18.56
C ARG A 234 -4.42 -10.49 19.76
N VAL A 235 -3.70 -9.36 19.73
CA VAL A 235 -3.75 -8.37 20.82
C VAL A 235 -5.18 -7.82 21.01
N CYS A 236 -5.90 -7.53 19.92
CA CYS A 236 -7.29 -7.08 19.99
C CYS A 236 -8.21 -8.17 20.55
N LEU A 237 -8.06 -9.43 20.12
CA LEU A 237 -8.83 -10.56 20.64
C LEU A 237 -8.56 -10.79 22.13
N TYR A 238 -7.31 -10.65 22.57
CA TYR A 238 -6.93 -10.74 23.98
C TYR A 238 -7.56 -9.63 24.80
N ARG A 239 -7.52 -8.39 24.31
CA ARG A 239 -8.11 -7.23 25.02
C ARG A 239 -9.63 -7.32 25.15
N ASN A 240 -10.31 -7.90 24.16
CA ASN A 240 -11.75 -8.19 24.24
C ASN A 240 -12.03 -9.48 25.05
N GLY A 241 -11.00 -10.28 25.31
CA GLY A 241 -11.01 -11.49 26.14
C GLY A 241 -11.70 -12.68 25.47
N TYR A 242 -11.44 -12.83 24.17
CA TYR A 242 -11.73 -14.05 23.38
C TYR A 242 -10.61 -15.09 23.51
N ILE A 243 -9.38 -14.66 23.81
CA ILE A 243 -8.20 -15.51 24.00
C ILE A 243 -7.54 -15.22 25.34
N GLU A 244 -6.88 -16.23 25.92
CA GLU A 244 -6.23 -16.15 27.23
C GLU A 244 -4.90 -15.40 27.20
N SER A 245 -4.19 -15.43 26.07
CA SER A 245 -2.87 -14.83 25.93
C SER A 245 -2.65 -14.32 24.50
N PRO A 246 -1.96 -13.19 24.31
CA PRO A 246 -1.59 -12.72 22.97
C PRO A 246 -0.54 -13.60 22.28
N LEU A 247 0.24 -14.39 23.05
CA LEU A 247 1.35 -15.20 22.53
C LEU A 247 0.89 -16.61 22.09
N ASN A 248 -0.06 -17.20 22.81
CA ASN A 248 -0.64 -18.49 22.49
C ASN A 248 -2.09 -18.33 22.07
N TYR A 249 -2.44 -18.82 20.88
CA TYR A 249 -3.82 -18.82 20.40
C TYR A 249 -4.64 -19.90 21.13
N LYS A 250 -4.95 -19.66 22.40
CA LYS A 250 -5.85 -20.45 23.22
C LYS A 250 -7.12 -19.64 23.46
N LEU A 251 -8.24 -20.19 23.02
CA LEU A 251 -9.57 -19.60 23.21
C LEU A 251 -9.91 -19.63 24.70
N THR A 252 -10.53 -18.56 25.19
CA THR A 252 -11.01 -18.52 26.57
C THR A 252 -12.16 -19.52 26.74
N PRO A 253 -12.05 -20.49 27.68
CA PRO A 253 -13.08 -21.50 27.87
C PRO A 253 -14.41 -20.86 28.31
N GLY A 254 -15.52 -21.32 27.73
CA GLY A 254 -16.86 -20.83 28.05
C GLY A 254 -17.21 -19.43 27.50
N VAL A 255 -16.41 -18.90 26.56
CA VAL A 255 -16.71 -17.68 25.81
C VAL A 255 -17.18 -18.04 24.40
N ASP A 256 -18.41 -17.65 24.08
CA ASP A 256 -18.94 -17.76 22.73
C ASP A 256 -18.21 -16.76 21.81
N GLN A 257 -17.65 -17.29 20.72
CA GLN A 257 -16.85 -16.53 19.75
C GLN A 257 -17.71 -15.80 18.72
N SER A 258 -19.01 -16.10 18.65
CA SER A 258 -19.97 -15.41 17.78
C SER A 258 -20.40 -14.05 18.33
N LEU A 259 -20.24 -13.82 19.64
CA LEU A 259 -20.62 -12.58 20.30
C LEU A 259 -19.77 -11.40 19.84
N HIS A 260 -20.40 -10.25 19.66
CA HIS A 260 -19.70 -9.00 19.41
C HIS A 260 -18.92 -8.54 20.66
N PRO A 261 -17.84 -7.75 20.50
CA PRO A 261 -17.01 -7.31 21.63
C PRO A 261 -17.76 -6.50 22.70
N GLN A 262 -18.87 -5.85 22.30
CA GLN A 262 -19.75 -5.11 23.21
C GLN A 262 -20.60 -6.06 24.06
N GLU A 263 -21.26 -7.04 23.42
CA GLU A 263 -22.07 -8.06 24.07
C GLU A 263 -21.24 -8.90 25.06
N LEU A 264 -20.01 -9.25 24.67
CA LEU A 264 -19.09 -9.98 25.54
C LEU A 264 -18.69 -9.15 26.79
N ARG A 265 -18.59 -7.83 26.65
CA ARG A 265 -18.29 -6.93 27.77
C ARG A 265 -19.49 -6.83 28.71
N GLU A 266 -20.69 -6.70 28.17
CA GLU A 266 -21.94 -6.67 28.94
C GLU A 266 -22.16 -7.99 29.69
N LEU A 267 -21.96 -9.14 29.04
CA LEU A 267 -22.04 -10.45 29.68
C LEU A 267 -21.01 -10.62 30.81
N LYS A 268 -19.80 -10.06 30.65
CA LYS A 268 -18.80 -10.05 31.73
C LYS A 268 -19.22 -9.17 32.91
N LEU A 269 -19.87 -8.03 32.65
CA LEU A 269 -20.41 -7.15 33.70
C LEU A 269 -21.58 -7.83 34.43
N LEU A 270 -22.54 -8.40 33.69
CA LEU A 270 -23.67 -9.14 34.27
C LEU A 270 -23.20 -10.36 35.09
N ARG A 271 -22.21 -11.10 34.61
CA ARG A 271 -21.61 -12.21 35.38
C ARG A 271 -20.93 -11.68 36.64
N ARG A 272 -20.26 -10.53 36.60
CA ARG A 272 -19.61 -9.92 37.77
C ARG A 272 -20.64 -9.44 38.81
N GLU A 273 -21.72 -8.80 38.38
CA GLU A 273 -22.82 -8.37 39.26
C GLU A 273 -23.53 -9.58 39.90
N ASN A 274 -23.78 -10.64 39.13
CA ASN A 274 -24.40 -11.87 39.63
C ASN A 274 -23.49 -12.70 40.56
N PHE A 275 -22.18 -12.44 40.59
CA PHE A 275 -21.24 -13.03 41.56
C PHE A 275 -20.97 -12.11 42.78
N GLU A 276 -21.42 -10.86 42.76
CA GLU A 276 -21.45 -9.96 43.93
C GLU A 276 -22.82 -9.81 44.66
N PRO A 277 -23.76 -10.78 44.71
CA PRO A 277 -24.87 -10.71 45.64
C PRO A 277 -24.44 -11.27 47.01
N ARG A 278 -24.59 -10.44 48.06
CA ARG A 278 -24.43 -10.74 49.51
C ARG A 278 -23.01 -10.82 50.09
N LYS A 279 -22.30 -9.69 50.14
CA LYS A 279 -21.35 -9.43 51.24
C LYS A 279 -21.70 -8.26 52.15
N SER A 280 -22.69 -7.43 51.80
CA SER A 280 -23.09 -6.25 52.58
C SER A 280 -24.31 -6.44 53.48
N ALA A 281 -24.78 -7.67 53.70
CA ALA A 281 -26.00 -7.95 54.49
C ALA A 281 -25.74 -8.74 55.80
N LEU A 282 -24.48 -8.85 56.25
CA LEU A 282 -24.10 -9.61 57.45
C LEU A 282 -23.24 -8.83 58.47
N GLU A 283 -23.15 -7.52 58.33
CA GLU A 283 -22.61 -6.62 59.36
C GLU A 283 -23.70 -5.64 59.79
N ASN A 284 -24.58 -6.12 60.68
CA ASN A 284 -25.41 -5.33 61.61
C ASN A 284 -25.89 -6.25 62.74
#